data_AF-A0A832W590-F1
#
_entry.id   AF-A0A832W590-F1
#
_cell.length_a   1.000
_cell.length_b   1.000
_cell.length_c   1.000
_cell.angle_alpha   90.00
_cell.angle_beta   90.00
_cell.angle_gamma   90.00
#
_symmetry.space_group_name_H-M   'P 1'
#
loop_
_entity.id
_entity.type
_entity.pdbx_description
1 polymer ?
#
loop_
_entity_poly.entity_id
_entity_poly.type
_entity_poly.pdbx_seq_one_letter_code
_entity_poly.pdbx_strand_id
1 'polypeptide(L)'
;MKQQDVMISQLAPMQLAQTVTDLLEHEILYLVVGSRKADIEACKKEGVEVWAIKKELWKELCSRGIPELKEASGDMVIAPSDQEIKQTLVQEIFKLFEENPSLAKEISSFIKDKEAQKMTAENGSLGAIKQNSNDKIGVIEEFNRLLEEFQAKYSDGRGLDQSGTGKGKEELMEKTLDLACQIQYGDLRSYALSRIVPYLEGPRKGEYIKKALYFTSLIQDEDERATVLSSLAPHLKGPGKEELIEEILDFAPNIQYGDAKFQIFFLLIHYFGKPISKNLTGKALGMIEGIQSDYLKVRALSLLISYLNEKRKKEIIEETLQLAFSLKDKNIRFEALQFIIPYLDETRKKEIMKTRY
;
A
#
# COMPACT_ATOMS: atom_id res chain seq x y z
N MET A 1 -31.23 -34.03 17.85
CA MET A 1 -30.54 -33.12 16.92
C MET A 1 -29.29 -32.58 17.59
N LYS A 2 -28.27 -33.44 17.62
CA LYS A 2 -26.86 -33.13 17.89
C LYS A 2 -26.17 -33.53 16.59
N GLN A 3 -25.43 -32.62 15.94
CA GLN A 3 -24.23 -32.91 15.09
C GLN A 3 -23.82 -31.75 14.18
N GLN A 4 -24.61 -30.68 14.01
CA GLN A 4 -24.17 -29.51 13.24
C GLN A 4 -23.56 -28.39 14.10
N ASP A 5 -23.94 -28.27 15.38
CA ASP A 5 -23.43 -27.22 16.29
C ASP A 5 -22.08 -27.52 16.96
N VAL A 6 -21.29 -28.46 16.42
CA VAL A 6 -19.91 -28.75 16.89
C VAL A 6 -18.89 -28.79 15.73
N MET A 7 -19.32 -28.64 14.48
CA MET A 7 -18.48 -28.86 13.29
C MET A 7 -17.61 -27.67 12.84
N ILE A 8 -17.28 -26.71 13.72
CA ILE A 8 -16.27 -25.65 13.41
C ILE A 8 -15.32 -25.40 14.60
N SER A 9 -15.32 -26.26 15.63
CA SER A 9 -14.28 -26.23 16.66
C SER A 9 -13.20 -27.25 16.29
N GLN A 10 -12.08 -26.73 15.76
CA GLN A 10 -10.87 -27.45 15.31
C GLN A 10 -11.04 -28.14 13.93
N LEU A 11 -10.66 -27.48 12.84
CA LEU A 11 -10.27 -28.24 11.63
C LEU A 11 -9.13 -29.18 12.06
N ALA A 12 -9.24 -30.47 11.77
CA ALA A 12 -8.12 -31.39 12.00
C ALA A 12 -6.89 -30.87 11.22
N PRO A 13 -5.64 -31.01 11.72
CA PRO A 13 -4.47 -30.41 11.07
C PRO A 13 -4.31 -30.80 9.60
N MET A 14 -4.73 -32.02 9.24
CA MET A 14 -4.74 -32.50 7.85
C MET A 14 -5.77 -31.77 6.98
N GLN A 15 -6.96 -31.50 7.50
CA GLN A 15 -7.98 -30.74 6.79
C GLN A 15 -7.56 -29.28 6.60
N LEU A 16 -6.90 -28.70 7.62
CA LEU A 16 -6.33 -27.36 7.50
C LEU A 16 -5.23 -27.31 6.45
N ALA A 17 -4.35 -28.31 6.40
CA ALA A 17 -3.30 -28.41 5.39
C ALA A 17 -3.87 -28.53 3.96
N GLN A 18 -4.94 -29.31 3.79
CA GLN A 18 -5.65 -29.42 2.52
C GLN A 18 -6.24 -28.06 2.09
N THR A 19 -6.97 -27.38 2.98
CA THR A 19 -7.55 -26.07 2.70
C THR A 19 -6.48 -25.04 2.33
N VAL A 20 -5.38 -25.01 3.08
CA VAL A 20 -4.26 -24.10 2.79
C VAL A 20 -3.64 -24.41 1.43
N THR A 21 -3.45 -25.67 1.10
CA THR A 21 -2.90 -26.08 -0.20
C THR A 21 -3.82 -25.64 -1.33
N ASP A 22 -5.13 -25.89 -1.23
CA ASP A 22 -6.11 -25.50 -2.25
C ASP A 22 -6.19 -23.98 -2.44
N LEU A 23 -6.03 -23.20 -1.35
CA LEU A 23 -5.97 -21.74 -1.45
C LEU A 23 -4.73 -21.22 -2.19
N LEU A 24 -3.63 -21.97 -2.17
CA LEU A 24 -2.36 -21.56 -2.76
C LEU A 24 -2.13 -22.17 -4.15
N GLU A 25 -2.77 -23.30 -4.47
CA GLU A 25 -2.55 -24.14 -5.65
C GLU A 25 -2.48 -23.34 -6.97
N HIS A 26 -3.47 -22.49 -7.24
CA HIS A 26 -3.58 -21.79 -8.52
C HIS A 26 -2.50 -20.73 -8.75
N GLU A 27 -1.86 -20.22 -7.69
CA GLU A 27 -0.88 -19.13 -7.74
C GLU A 27 0.44 -19.47 -7.05
N ILE A 28 0.66 -20.74 -6.70
CA ILE A 28 1.86 -21.19 -6.00
C ILE A 28 3.13 -20.85 -6.77
N LEU A 29 3.08 -20.90 -8.11
CA LEU A 29 4.13 -20.39 -9.01
C LEU A 29 4.55 -18.97 -8.65
N TYR A 30 3.59 -18.06 -8.47
CA TYR A 30 3.89 -16.66 -8.21
C TYR A 30 4.42 -16.43 -6.80
N LEU A 31 3.91 -17.21 -5.84
CA LEU A 31 4.35 -17.17 -4.44
C LEU A 31 5.78 -17.68 -4.27
N VAL A 32 6.13 -18.77 -4.96
CA VAL A 32 7.47 -19.37 -4.94
C VAL A 32 8.47 -18.51 -5.71
N VAL A 33 8.10 -17.97 -6.87
CA VAL A 33 8.98 -17.08 -7.66
C VAL A 33 9.27 -15.77 -6.91
N GLY A 34 8.28 -15.24 -6.18
CA GLY A 34 8.47 -14.09 -5.27
C GLY A 34 9.00 -12.81 -5.92
N SER A 35 8.92 -12.71 -7.26
CA SER A 35 9.43 -11.56 -8.01
C SER A 35 8.36 -10.49 -8.19
N ARG A 36 8.78 -9.23 -8.42
CA ARG A 36 7.86 -8.14 -8.75
C ARG A 36 6.98 -8.45 -9.96
N LYS A 37 7.51 -9.19 -10.95
CA LYS A 37 6.74 -9.61 -12.14
C LYS A 37 5.71 -10.69 -11.79
N ALA A 38 6.04 -11.61 -10.89
CA ALA A 38 5.11 -12.62 -10.40
C ALA A 38 3.96 -11.99 -9.59
N ASP A 39 4.26 -11.01 -8.73
CA ASP A 39 3.25 -10.24 -8.01
C ASP A 39 2.27 -9.53 -8.96
N ILE A 40 2.78 -8.93 -10.03
CA ILE A 40 1.96 -8.24 -11.03
C ILE A 40 1.02 -9.21 -11.75
N GLU A 41 1.52 -10.37 -12.18
CA GLU A 41 0.71 -11.35 -12.89
C GLU A 41 -0.32 -12.04 -11.99
N ALA A 42 0.01 -12.28 -10.72
CA ALA A 42 -0.92 -12.83 -9.74
C ALA A 42 -2.03 -11.84 -9.36
N CYS A 43 -1.69 -10.55 -9.14
CA CYS A 43 -2.67 -9.49 -8.89
C CYS A 43 -3.67 -9.34 -10.03
N LYS A 44 -3.25 -9.51 -11.28
CA LYS A 44 -4.14 -9.45 -12.45
C LYS A 44 -5.15 -10.61 -12.49
N LYS A 45 -4.77 -11.77 -11.98
CA LYS A 45 -5.60 -12.98 -12.00
C LYS A 45 -6.63 -13.01 -10.86
N GLU A 46 -6.19 -12.69 -9.65
CA GLU A 46 -6.98 -12.91 -8.43
C GLU A 46 -7.47 -11.61 -7.77
N GLY A 47 -6.93 -10.46 -8.17
CA GLY A 47 -7.16 -9.18 -7.52
C GLY A 47 -6.21 -8.92 -6.35
N VAL A 48 -5.94 -7.63 -6.09
CA VAL A 48 -4.90 -7.17 -5.15
C VAL A 48 -5.18 -7.62 -3.71
N GLU A 49 -6.43 -7.62 -3.28
CA GLU A 49 -6.81 -7.98 -1.91
C GLU A 49 -6.66 -9.49 -1.66
N VAL A 50 -7.13 -10.32 -2.60
CA VAL A 50 -6.99 -11.78 -2.53
C VAL A 50 -5.51 -12.18 -2.60
N TRP A 51 -4.74 -11.52 -3.47
CA TRP A 51 -3.31 -11.76 -3.58
C TRP A 51 -2.53 -11.37 -2.32
N ALA A 52 -2.86 -10.23 -1.69
CA ALA A 52 -2.25 -9.81 -0.44
C ALA A 52 -2.48 -10.84 0.67
N ILE A 53 -3.69 -11.41 0.77
CA ILE A 53 -4.02 -12.47 1.73
C ILE A 53 -3.21 -13.74 1.45
N LYS A 54 -3.14 -14.18 0.18
CA LYS A 54 -2.34 -15.36 -0.22
C LYS A 54 -0.85 -15.17 0.09
N LYS A 55 -0.31 -13.96 -0.09
CA LYS A 55 1.08 -13.63 0.27
C LYS A 55 1.33 -13.64 1.77
N GLU A 56 0.41 -13.11 2.56
CA GLU A 56 0.52 -13.11 4.02
C GLU A 56 0.49 -14.54 4.55
N LEU A 57 -0.47 -15.35 4.07
CA LEU A 57 -0.55 -16.79 4.36
C LEU A 57 0.74 -17.52 3.99
N TRP A 58 1.26 -17.29 2.78
CA TRP A 58 2.52 -17.90 2.31
C TRP A 58 3.73 -17.49 3.15
N LYS A 59 3.80 -16.22 3.56
CA LYS A 59 4.86 -15.71 4.41
C LYS A 59 4.84 -16.36 5.79
N GLU A 60 3.66 -16.52 6.39
CA GLU A 60 3.53 -17.18 7.70
C GLU A 60 3.93 -18.66 7.63
N LEU A 61 3.56 -19.37 6.56
CA LEU A 61 4.02 -20.75 6.33
C LEU A 61 5.54 -20.84 6.17
N CYS A 62 6.14 -19.92 5.41
CA CYS A 62 7.58 -19.90 5.14
C CYS A 62 8.42 -19.36 6.31
N SER A 63 7.81 -18.65 7.26
CA SER A 63 8.50 -17.99 8.38
C SER A 63 9.33 -18.94 9.25
N ARG A 64 8.94 -20.22 9.30
CA ARG A 64 9.60 -21.26 10.10
C ARG A 64 10.62 -22.09 9.33
N GLY A 65 10.82 -21.79 8.04
CA GLY A 65 12.02 -22.19 7.30
C GLY A 65 12.23 -23.68 7.09
N ILE A 66 11.18 -24.48 6.90
CA ILE A 66 11.29 -25.92 6.59
C ILE A 66 11.77 -26.09 5.13
N PRO A 67 12.97 -26.67 4.87
CA PRO A 67 13.49 -26.92 3.53
C PRO A 67 12.55 -27.76 2.65
N GLU A 68 11.91 -28.77 3.24
CA GLU A 68 11.05 -29.73 2.57
C GLU A 68 9.78 -29.06 2.02
N LEU A 69 9.22 -28.07 2.72
CA LEU A 69 8.11 -27.26 2.22
C LEU A 69 8.51 -26.44 0.99
N LYS A 70 9.75 -25.93 0.95
CA LYS A 70 10.27 -25.16 -0.20
C LYS A 70 10.52 -26.05 -1.41
N GLU A 71 10.98 -27.27 -1.18
CA GLU A 71 11.16 -28.28 -2.22
C GLU A 71 9.82 -28.71 -2.81
N ALA A 72 8.87 -29.14 -1.97
CA ALA A 72 7.53 -29.57 -2.41
C ALA A 72 6.76 -28.46 -3.14
N SER A 73 6.92 -27.20 -2.71
CA SER A 73 6.32 -26.07 -3.42
C SER A 73 7.02 -25.74 -4.73
N GLY A 74 8.34 -25.95 -4.84
CA GLY A 74 9.09 -25.89 -6.09
C GLY A 74 8.63 -26.95 -7.09
N ASP A 75 8.38 -28.18 -6.64
CA ASP A 75 7.86 -29.25 -7.49
C ASP A 75 6.46 -28.95 -8.02
N MET A 76 5.59 -28.34 -7.18
CA MET A 76 4.29 -27.83 -7.62
C MET A 76 4.38 -26.72 -8.67
N VAL A 77 5.47 -25.94 -8.70
CA VAL A 77 5.71 -24.98 -9.79
C VAL A 77 6.01 -25.68 -11.11
N ILE A 78 6.74 -26.80 -11.06
CA ILE A 78 7.17 -27.55 -12.25
C ILE A 78 6.00 -28.36 -12.82
N ALA A 79 5.16 -28.96 -11.96
CA ALA A 79 4.07 -29.83 -12.35
C ALA A 79 2.78 -29.54 -11.53
N PRO A 80 2.11 -28.39 -11.79
CA PRO A 80 0.98 -27.90 -10.99
C PRO A 80 -0.31 -28.73 -11.10
N SER A 81 -0.39 -29.65 -12.07
CA SER A 81 -1.55 -30.53 -12.27
C SER A 81 -1.30 -31.97 -11.79
N ASP A 82 -0.12 -32.23 -11.20
CA ASP A 82 0.23 -33.55 -10.70
C ASP A 82 -0.34 -33.75 -9.29
N GLN A 83 -1.23 -34.73 -9.16
CA GLN A 83 -1.93 -34.99 -7.91
C GLN A 83 -1.02 -35.61 -6.84
N GLU A 84 0.03 -36.35 -7.22
CA GLU A 84 0.98 -36.91 -6.26
C GLU A 84 1.84 -35.78 -5.66
N ILE A 85 2.29 -34.84 -6.49
CA ILE A 85 3.05 -33.66 -6.03
C ILE A 85 2.18 -32.76 -5.14
N LYS A 86 0.90 -32.55 -5.50
CA LYS A 86 -0.05 -31.82 -4.65
C LYS A 86 -0.21 -32.50 -3.28
N GLN A 87 -0.34 -33.82 -3.24
CA GLN A 87 -0.45 -34.55 -1.98
C GLN A 87 0.84 -34.46 -1.15
N THR A 88 2.01 -34.49 -1.78
CA THR A 88 3.29 -34.24 -1.09
C THR A 88 3.31 -32.87 -0.41
N LEU A 89 2.87 -31.81 -1.09
CA LEU A 89 2.77 -30.48 -0.48
C LEU A 89 1.78 -30.44 0.71
N VAL A 90 0.64 -31.12 0.61
CA VAL A 90 -0.32 -31.25 1.72
C VAL A 90 0.34 -31.95 2.92
N GLN A 91 1.10 -33.03 2.70
CA GLN A 91 1.78 -33.75 3.78
C GLN A 91 2.85 -32.89 4.47
N GLU A 92 3.61 -32.09 3.72
CA GLU A 92 4.61 -31.20 4.30
C GLU A 92 3.98 -30.06 5.11
N ILE A 93 2.88 -29.48 4.65
CA ILE A 93 2.11 -28.48 5.40
C ILE A 93 1.48 -29.12 6.65
N PHE A 94 0.97 -30.35 6.55
CA PHE A 94 0.44 -31.09 7.69
C PHE A 94 1.51 -31.34 8.75
N LYS A 95 2.68 -31.84 8.35
CA LYS A 95 3.81 -32.06 9.24
C LYS A 95 4.27 -30.77 9.92
N LEU A 96 4.33 -29.66 9.19
CA LEU A 96 4.60 -28.33 9.75
C LEU A 96 3.60 -27.97 10.87
N PHE A 97 2.32 -28.28 10.68
CA PHE A 97 1.28 -28.03 11.68
C PHE A 97 1.34 -28.98 12.88
N GLU A 98 1.72 -30.24 12.70
CA GLU A 98 1.96 -31.17 13.80
C GLU A 98 3.15 -30.75 14.67
N GLU A 99 4.25 -30.35 14.03
CA GLU A 99 5.45 -29.85 14.70
C GLU A 99 5.23 -28.48 15.34
N ASN A 100 4.29 -27.68 14.82
CA ASN A 100 4.00 -26.33 15.29
C ASN A 100 2.49 -26.10 15.52
N PRO A 101 1.92 -26.61 16.61
CA PRO A 101 0.49 -26.45 16.89
C PRO A 101 0.04 -24.99 17.10
N SER A 102 0.95 -24.09 17.48
CA SER A 102 0.65 -22.65 17.56
C SER A 102 0.46 -22.02 16.19
N LEU A 103 1.33 -22.34 15.23
CA LEU A 103 1.21 -21.89 13.84
C LEU A 103 -0.08 -22.41 13.22
N ALA A 104 -0.43 -23.68 13.46
CA ALA A 104 -1.70 -24.24 12.99
C ALA A 104 -2.92 -23.46 13.50
N LYS A 105 -2.89 -23.03 14.78
CA LYS A 105 -3.95 -22.19 15.36
C LYS A 105 -3.97 -20.79 14.77
N GLU A 106 -2.81 -20.18 14.56
CA GLU A 106 -2.68 -18.85 13.94
C GLU A 106 -3.25 -18.86 12.51
N ILE A 107 -2.84 -19.82 11.68
CA ILE A 107 -3.35 -19.99 10.32
C ILE A 107 -4.84 -20.31 10.31
N SER A 108 -5.33 -21.15 11.23
CA SER A 108 -6.76 -21.43 11.35
C SER A 108 -7.57 -20.19 11.74
N SER A 109 -7.07 -19.36 12.66
CA SER A 109 -7.69 -18.07 13.00
C SER A 109 -7.67 -17.12 11.81
N PHE A 110 -6.53 -17.01 11.14
CA PHE A 110 -6.35 -16.17 9.96
C PHE A 110 -7.39 -16.50 8.87
N ILE A 111 -7.56 -17.78 8.53
CA ILE A 111 -8.55 -18.20 7.53
C ILE A 111 -9.98 -17.87 7.99
N LYS A 112 -10.33 -18.14 9.25
CA LYS A 112 -11.65 -17.84 9.81
C LYS A 112 -11.96 -16.35 9.86
N ASP A 113 -10.99 -15.53 10.25
CA ASP A 113 -11.12 -14.07 10.31
C ASP A 113 -11.33 -13.49 8.91
N LYS A 114 -10.67 -14.06 7.90
CA LYS A 114 -10.85 -13.67 6.49
C LYS A 114 -12.18 -14.14 5.92
N GLU A 115 -12.64 -15.34 6.25
CA GLU A 115 -14.00 -15.81 5.90
C GLU A 115 -15.09 -14.99 6.59
N ALA A 116 -14.89 -14.59 7.85
CA ALA A 116 -15.80 -13.71 8.57
C ALA A 116 -15.79 -12.28 7.99
N GLN A 117 -14.63 -11.76 7.56
CA GLN A 117 -14.52 -10.50 6.82
C GLN A 117 -15.25 -10.57 5.47
N LYS A 118 -15.19 -11.71 4.77
CA LYS A 118 -15.97 -11.97 3.57
C LYS A 118 -17.49 -11.99 3.84
N MET A 119 -17.94 -12.64 4.91
CA MET A 119 -19.37 -12.72 5.28
C MET A 119 -19.94 -11.40 5.87
N THR A 120 -19.11 -10.59 6.52
CA THR A 120 -19.49 -9.25 7.01
C THR A 120 -19.44 -8.20 5.90
N ALA A 121 -18.53 -8.36 4.92
CA ALA A 121 -18.62 -7.65 3.65
C ALA A 121 -19.88 -8.06 2.88
N GLU A 122 -20.32 -9.32 2.89
CA GLU A 122 -21.54 -9.73 2.18
C GLU A 122 -22.85 -9.18 2.81
N ASN A 123 -22.86 -8.83 4.10
CA ASN A 123 -24.05 -8.25 4.77
C ASN A 123 -23.97 -6.72 5.01
N GLY A 124 -22.80 -6.10 4.84
CA GLY A 124 -22.59 -4.65 4.98
C GLY A 124 -22.06 -3.95 3.73
N SER A 125 -21.71 -4.70 2.68
CA SER A 125 -21.21 -4.17 1.41
C SER A 125 -22.27 -4.38 0.33
N LEU A 126 -22.79 -3.27 -0.18
CA LEU A 126 -23.46 -3.25 -1.46
C LEU A 126 -22.41 -3.60 -2.52
N GLY A 127 -22.32 -4.89 -2.84
CA GLY A 127 -21.65 -5.45 -3.99
C GLY A 127 -20.14 -5.23 -4.02
N ALA A 128 -19.38 -6.30 -3.75
CA ALA A 128 -18.20 -6.54 -4.59
C ALA A 128 -18.71 -6.58 -6.04
N ILE A 129 -18.68 -5.43 -6.73
CA ILE A 129 -18.97 -5.37 -8.15
C ILE A 129 -17.93 -6.29 -8.77
N LYS A 130 -18.38 -7.43 -9.29
CA LYS A 130 -17.57 -8.29 -10.14
C LYS A 130 -17.20 -7.46 -11.36
N GLN A 131 -16.12 -6.69 -11.26
CA GLN A 131 -15.52 -5.99 -12.39
C GLN A 131 -14.99 -7.09 -13.30
N ASN A 132 -15.79 -7.47 -14.29
CA ASN A 132 -15.35 -8.39 -15.32
C ASN A 132 -14.26 -7.69 -16.13
N SER A 133 -13.28 -8.44 -16.63
CA SER A 133 -12.09 -7.93 -17.32
C SER A 133 -12.38 -7.01 -18.53
N ASN A 134 -13.65 -6.97 -18.99
CA ASN A 134 -14.11 -6.20 -20.14
C ASN A 134 -15.06 -5.03 -19.80
N ASP A 135 -15.45 -4.80 -18.55
CA ASP A 135 -16.43 -3.75 -18.19
C ASP A 135 -15.78 -2.47 -17.64
N LYS A 136 -14.76 -1.96 -18.35
CA LYS A 136 -14.11 -0.68 -17.99
C LYS A 136 -15.07 0.51 -18.11
N ILE A 137 -15.95 0.47 -19.11
CA ILE A 137 -16.88 1.56 -19.42
C ILE A 137 -17.95 1.67 -18.34
N GLY A 138 -18.60 0.56 -17.96
CA GLY A 138 -19.65 0.57 -16.93
C GLY A 138 -19.14 1.04 -15.57
N VAL A 139 -17.92 0.63 -15.18
CA VAL A 139 -17.29 1.08 -13.92
C VAL A 139 -17.10 2.61 -13.88
N ILE A 140 -16.63 3.21 -14.97
CA ILE A 140 -16.45 4.67 -15.04
C ILE A 140 -17.78 5.41 -15.15
N GLU A 141 -18.74 4.89 -15.90
CA GLU A 141 -20.09 5.46 -15.99
C GLU A 141 -20.78 5.47 -14.62
N GLU A 142 -20.66 4.39 -13.85
CA GLU A 142 -21.20 4.32 -12.50
C GLU A 142 -20.52 5.33 -11.56
N PHE A 143 -19.19 5.41 -11.62
CA PHE A 143 -18.45 6.41 -10.83
C PHE A 143 -18.86 7.84 -11.19
N ASN A 144 -18.91 8.18 -12.48
CA ASN A 144 -19.31 9.51 -12.93
C ASN A 144 -20.75 9.82 -12.50
N ARG A 145 -21.67 8.85 -12.58
CA ARG A 145 -23.06 9.00 -12.11
C ARG A 145 -23.13 9.34 -10.62
N LEU A 146 -22.37 8.64 -9.77
CA LEU A 146 -22.33 8.93 -8.33
C LEU A 146 -21.69 10.29 -8.03
N LEU A 147 -20.61 10.63 -8.74
CA LEU A 147 -19.95 11.93 -8.60
C LEU A 147 -20.87 13.08 -9.02
N GLU A 148 -21.62 12.94 -10.11
CA GLU A 148 -22.61 13.92 -10.56
C GLU A 148 -23.75 14.06 -9.56
N GLU A 149 -24.26 12.96 -9.00
CA GLU A 149 -25.27 13.00 -7.94
C GLU A 149 -24.76 13.76 -6.70
N PHE A 150 -23.50 13.51 -6.32
CA PHE A 150 -22.85 14.21 -5.23
C PHE A 150 -22.71 15.71 -5.52
N GLN A 151 -22.26 16.08 -6.73
CA GLN A 151 -22.10 17.47 -7.14
C GLN A 151 -23.44 18.21 -7.20
N ALA A 152 -24.49 17.58 -7.73
CA ALA A 152 -25.83 18.17 -7.79
C ALA A 152 -26.36 18.51 -6.38
N LYS A 153 -26.16 17.60 -5.42
CA LYS A 153 -26.50 17.85 -4.00
C LYS A 153 -25.62 18.92 -3.36
N TYR A 154 -24.40 19.14 -3.85
CA TYR A 154 -23.48 20.18 -3.37
C TYR A 154 -23.84 21.57 -3.90
N SER A 155 -24.31 21.68 -5.16
CA SER A 155 -24.62 22.95 -5.82
C SER A 155 -25.95 23.58 -5.40
N ASP A 156 -26.93 22.80 -4.92
CA ASP A 156 -28.31 23.29 -4.77
C ASP A 156 -28.53 24.24 -3.58
N GLY A 157 -27.56 24.42 -2.67
CA GLY A 157 -27.53 25.47 -1.62
C GLY A 157 -28.71 25.56 -0.63
N ARG A 158 -29.81 24.82 -0.86
CA ARG A 158 -31.10 24.85 -0.14
C ARG A 158 -31.22 23.67 0.81
N GLY A 159 -30.21 23.50 1.66
CA GLY A 159 -30.19 22.48 2.71
C GLY A 159 -29.81 23.02 4.09
N LEU A 160 -29.83 24.35 4.27
CA LEU A 160 -29.53 24.99 5.56
C LEU A 160 -30.75 25.11 6.49
N ASP A 161 -31.75 24.23 6.35
CA ASP A 161 -32.88 24.17 7.27
C ASP A 161 -32.89 22.83 8.06
N GLN A 162 -32.25 22.88 9.23
CA GLN A 162 -32.68 22.31 10.52
C GLN A 162 -33.11 20.82 10.65
N SER A 163 -32.82 19.91 9.70
CA SER A 163 -33.10 18.48 9.92
C SER A 163 -32.16 17.53 9.17
N GLY A 164 -31.11 17.03 9.82
CA GLY A 164 -30.50 15.71 9.52
C GLY A 164 -29.81 15.44 8.17
N THR A 165 -29.60 16.42 7.29
CA THR A 165 -29.11 16.21 5.90
C THR A 165 -27.60 16.04 5.74
N GLY A 166 -26.78 16.35 6.75
CA GLY A 166 -25.32 16.14 6.70
C GLY A 166 -24.94 14.67 6.50
N LYS A 167 -25.73 13.76 7.10
CA LYS A 167 -25.53 12.31 7.00
C LYS A 167 -25.61 11.79 5.57
N GLY A 168 -26.57 12.28 4.77
CA GLY A 168 -26.75 11.82 3.38
C GLY A 168 -25.65 12.31 2.43
N LYS A 169 -25.03 13.46 2.72
CA LYS A 169 -23.88 13.98 1.96
C LYS A 169 -22.60 13.21 2.29
N GLU A 170 -22.37 12.93 3.57
CA GLU A 170 -21.25 12.09 4.00
C GLU A 170 -21.37 10.67 3.48
N GLU A 171 -22.55 10.05 3.58
CA GLU A 171 -22.81 8.72 3.04
C GLU A 171 -22.57 8.64 1.53
N LEU A 172 -23.02 9.65 0.76
CA LEU A 172 -22.77 9.69 -0.68
C LEU A 172 -21.30 9.93 -1.02
N MET A 173 -20.60 10.77 -0.25
CA MET A 173 -19.15 10.97 -0.39
C MET A 173 -18.40 9.66 -0.14
N GLU A 174 -18.69 8.99 0.98
CA GLU A 174 -18.11 7.70 1.34
C GLU A 174 -18.37 6.67 0.25
N LYS A 175 -19.61 6.54 -0.22
CA LYS A 175 -19.94 5.63 -1.31
C LYS A 175 -19.16 5.93 -2.60
N THR A 176 -19.02 7.20 -2.97
CA THR A 176 -18.31 7.60 -4.20
C THR A 176 -16.81 7.36 -4.06
N LEU A 177 -16.22 7.66 -2.89
CA LEU A 177 -14.82 7.40 -2.59
C LEU A 177 -14.52 5.91 -2.54
N ASP A 178 -15.40 5.12 -1.93
CA ASP A 178 -15.27 3.67 -1.81
C ASP A 178 -15.28 3.01 -3.18
N LEU A 179 -16.20 3.44 -4.07
CA LEU A 179 -16.19 2.98 -5.45
C LEU A 179 -14.86 3.33 -6.12
N ALA A 180 -14.40 4.58 -6.04
CA ALA A 180 -13.13 5.01 -6.64
C ALA A 180 -11.94 4.16 -6.14
N CYS A 181 -11.88 3.90 -4.83
CA CYS A 181 -10.85 3.06 -4.20
C CYS A 181 -10.88 1.61 -4.69
N GLN A 182 -12.07 1.04 -4.91
CA GLN A 182 -12.28 -0.36 -5.30
C GLN A 182 -12.14 -0.62 -6.80
N ILE A 183 -11.98 0.42 -7.64
CA ILE A 183 -11.70 0.25 -9.08
C ILE A 183 -10.42 -0.58 -9.24
N GLN A 184 -10.47 -1.69 -9.97
CA GLN A 184 -9.34 -2.63 -10.11
C GLN A 184 -8.28 -2.14 -11.12
N TYR A 185 -8.70 -1.37 -12.11
CA TYR A 185 -7.82 -0.85 -13.15
C TYR A 185 -7.11 0.42 -12.66
N GLY A 186 -5.77 0.42 -12.66
CA GLY A 186 -4.98 1.51 -12.09
C GLY A 186 -5.18 2.87 -12.77
N ASP A 187 -5.32 2.87 -14.10
CA ASP A 187 -5.69 4.02 -14.94
C ASP A 187 -7.06 4.61 -14.53
N LEU A 188 -8.07 3.74 -14.39
CA LEU A 188 -9.42 4.16 -14.02
C LEU A 188 -9.52 4.59 -12.55
N ARG A 189 -8.78 3.92 -11.65
CA ARG A 189 -8.67 4.28 -10.24
C ARG A 189 -8.03 5.65 -10.09
N SER A 190 -6.93 5.89 -10.83
CA SER A 190 -6.25 7.18 -10.89
C SER A 190 -7.19 8.29 -11.34
N TYR A 191 -7.91 8.06 -12.44
CA TYR A 191 -8.92 8.98 -12.93
C TYR A 191 -9.98 9.28 -11.86
N ALA A 192 -10.58 8.26 -11.26
CA ALA A 192 -11.65 8.42 -10.29
C ALA A 192 -11.19 9.14 -9.01
N LEU A 193 -10.05 8.74 -8.45
CA LEU A 193 -9.46 9.39 -7.27
C LEU A 193 -9.13 10.85 -7.56
N SER A 194 -8.51 11.15 -8.71
CA SER A 194 -8.17 12.53 -9.10
C SER A 194 -9.41 13.41 -9.26
N ARG A 195 -10.54 12.83 -9.66
CA ARG A 195 -11.82 13.52 -9.84
C ARG A 195 -12.58 13.76 -8.53
N ILE A 196 -12.46 12.87 -7.55
CA ILE A 196 -13.16 13.03 -6.26
C ILE A 196 -12.36 13.87 -5.26
N VAL A 197 -11.02 13.87 -5.35
CA VAL A 197 -10.14 14.63 -4.43
C VAL A 197 -10.57 16.09 -4.21
N PRO A 198 -10.89 16.89 -5.26
CA PRO A 198 -11.34 18.27 -5.11
C PRO A 198 -12.54 18.47 -4.19
N TYR A 199 -13.32 17.40 -3.94
CA TYR A 199 -14.53 17.43 -3.13
C TYR A 199 -14.33 16.89 -1.71
N LEU A 200 -13.13 16.41 -1.36
CA LEU A 200 -12.82 15.87 -0.03
C LEU A 200 -12.71 17.00 1.00
N GLU A 201 -13.85 17.35 1.57
CA GLU A 201 -14.03 18.43 2.54
C GLU A 201 -14.85 17.98 3.76
N GLY A 202 -15.01 18.88 4.74
CA GLY A 202 -15.79 18.64 5.95
C GLY A 202 -15.00 17.98 7.08
N PRO A 203 -15.70 17.56 8.17
CA PRO A 203 -15.05 17.09 9.40
C PRO A 203 -14.17 15.85 9.20
N ARG A 204 -14.52 14.98 8.24
CA ARG A 204 -13.79 13.74 7.93
C ARG A 204 -12.73 13.91 6.81
N LYS A 205 -12.41 15.13 6.40
CA LYS A 205 -11.44 15.42 5.32
C LYS A 205 -10.13 14.65 5.46
N GLY A 206 -9.54 14.63 6.66
CA GLY A 206 -8.28 13.92 6.92
C GLY A 206 -8.40 12.40 6.68
N GLU A 207 -9.51 11.80 7.11
CA GLU A 207 -9.79 10.37 6.88
C GLU A 207 -9.92 10.05 5.39
N TYR A 208 -10.65 10.88 4.64
CA TYR A 208 -10.83 10.68 3.20
C TYR A 208 -9.52 10.83 2.43
N ILE A 209 -8.70 11.83 2.77
CA ILE A 209 -7.39 12.02 2.14
C ILE A 209 -6.46 10.84 2.44
N LYS A 210 -6.43 10.34 3.68
CA LYS A 210 -5.65 9.15 4.03
C LYS A 210 -6.10 7.91 3.25
N LYS A 211 -7.42 7.71 3.13
CA LYS A 211 -7.98 6.61 2.32
C LYS A 211 -7.58 6.75 0.84
N ALA A 212 -7.76 7.94 0.25
CA ALA A 212 -7.36 8.20 -1.13
C ALA A 212 -5.85 7.96 -1.34
N LEU A 213 -5.00 8.41 -0.41
CA LEU A 213 -3.55 8.20 -0.46
C LEU A 213 -3.17 6.73 -0.37
N TYR A 214 -3.83 5.96 0.50
CA TYR A 214 -3.61 4.51 0.59
C TYR A 214 -3.86 3.85 -0.77
N PHE A 215 -5.04 4.06 -1.36
CA PHE A 215 -5.40 3.45 -2.64
C PHE A 215 -4.61 4.01 -3.82
N THR A 216 -4.18 5.28 -3.76
CA THR A 216 -3.21 5.86 -4.69
C THR A 216 -1.88 5.11 -4.62
N SER A 217 -1.40 4.80 -3.42
CA SER A 217 -0.14 4.08 -3.27
C SER A 217 -0.17 2.67 -3.85
N LEU A 218 -1.37 2.08 -4.02
CA LEU A 218 -1.55 0.78 -4.66
C LEU A 218 -1.56 0.84 -6.20
N ILE A 219 -1.59 2.03 -6.80
CA ILE A 219 -1.46 2.21 -8.24
C ILE A 219 -0.02 1.93 -8.66
N GLN A 220 0.15 1.03 -9.63
CA GLN A 220 1.47 0.55 -10.04
C GLN A 220 2.22 1.55 -10.94
N ASP A 221 1.47 2.23 -11.82
CA ASP A 221 2.03 3.20 -12.73
C ASP A 221 2.37 4.51 -11.99
N GLU A 222 3.60 4.98 -12.17
CA GLU A 222 4.12 6.13 -11.44
C GLU A 222 3.48 7.45 -11.90
N ASP A 223 3.14 7.57 -13.18
CA ASP A 223 2.54 8.77 -13.76
C ASP A 223 1.06 8.87 -13.35
N GLU A 224 0.37 7.74 -13.28
CA GLU A 224 -0.98 7.65 -12.73
C GLU A 224 -1.01 8.02 -11.24
N ARG A 225 -0.06 7.52 -10.44
CA ARG A 225 0.08 7.98 -9.04
C ARG A 225 0.33 9.49 -8.97
N ALA A 226 1.26 10.00 -9.77
CA ALA A 226 1.60 11.41 -9.78
C ALA A 226 0.39 12.29 -10.14
N THR A 227 -0.50 11.80 -11.01
CA THR A 227 -1.77 12.46 -11.35
C THR A 227 -2.66 12.62 -10.13
N VAL A 228 -2.91 11.55 -9.37
CA VAL A 228 -3.72 11.63 -8.14
C VAL A 228 -3.04 12.51 -7.09
N LEU A 229 -1.74 12.36 -6.87
CA LEU A 229 -0.99 13.16 -5.90
C LEU A 229 -1.02 14.66 -6.24
N SER A 230 -0.96 15.00 -7.53
CA SER A 230 -1.08 16.39 -7.99
C SER A 230 -2.47 16.97 -7.71
N SER A 231 -3.53 16.16 -7.75
CA SER A 231 -4.88 16.60 -7.39
C SER A 231 -5.02 16.95 -5.90
N LEU A 232 -4.18 16.39 -5.02
CA LEU A 232 -4.17 16.68 -3.58
C LEU A 232 -3.49 18.00 -3.22
N ALA A 233 -2.66 18.55 -4.12
CA ALA A 233 -1.88 19.78 -3.89
C ALA A 233 -2.70 20.99 -3.38
N PRO A 234 -3.92 21.27 -3.89
CA PRO A 234 -4.73 22.37 -3.36
C PRO A 234 -5.19 22.15 -1.91
N HIS A 235 -5.35 20.89 -1.47
CA HIS A 235 -5.84 20.55 -0.13
C HIS A 235 -4.75 20.64 0.95
N LEU A 236 -3.47 20.73 0.55
CA LEU A 236 -2.29 20.92 1.40
C LEU A 236 -1.96 22.40 1.66
N LYS A 237 -2.90 23.30 1.38
CA LYS A 237 -2.80 24.75 1.59
C LYS A 237 -3.89 25.22 2.55
N GLY A 238 -3.70 26.42 3.12
CA GLY A 238 -4.69 27.07 3.97
C GLY A 238 -4.66 26.60 5.44
N PRO A 239 -5.69 26.96 6.22
CA PRO A 239 -5.83 26.55 7.62
C PRO A 239 -5.91 25.03 7.76
N GLY A 240 -5.31 24.46 8.81
CA GLY A 240 -5.32 23.01 9.04
C GLY A 240 -4.33 22.21 8.20
N LYS A 241 -3.50 22.87 7.37
CA LYS A 241 -2.58 22.16 6.46
C LYS A 241 -1.46 21.42 7.20
N GLU A 242 -0.96 21.96 8.32
CA GLU A 242 0.14 21.31 9.04
C GLU A 242 -0.36 20.05 9.72
N GLU A 243 -1.54 20.10 10.33
CA GLU A 243 -2.22 18.93 10.91
C GLU A 243 -2.47 17.86 9.84
N LEU A 244 -2.97 18.25 8.66
CA LEU A 244 -3.17 17.31 7.55
C LEU A 244 -1.85 16.69 7.06
N ILE A 245 -0.80 17.49 6.90
CA ILE A 245 0.53 16.98 6.51
C ILE A 245 1.05 16.02 7.57
N GLU A 246 0.91 16.35 8.86
CA GLU A 246 1.28 15.49 9.97
C GLU A 246 0.53 14.15 9.92
N GLU A 247 -0.79 14.17 9.71
CA GLU A 247 -1.60 12.96 9.58
C GLU A 247 -1.17 12.09 8.39
N ILE A 248 -0.78 12.70 7.28
CA ILE A 248 -0.29 11.98 6.10
C ILE A 248 1.07 11.32 6.40
N LEU A 249 1.98 12.04 7.06
CA LEU A 249 3.28 11.50 7.44
C LEU A 249 3.14 10.35 8.46
N ASP A 250 2.24 10.47 9.43
CA ASP A 250 1.95 9.41 10.41
C ASP A 250 1.32 8.16 9.75
N PHE A 251 0.64 8.34 8.61
CA PHE A 251 0.09 7.25 7.82
C PHE A 251 1.15 6.49 7.00
N ALA A 252 2.39 7.01 6.89
CA ALA A 252 3.45 6.42 6.09
C ALA A 252 3.72 4.91 6.30
N PRO A 253 3.63 4.35 7.53
CA PRO A 253 3.80 2.91 7.74
C PRO A 253 2.79 2.03 6.98
N ASN A 254 1.60 2.55 6.65
CA ASN A 254 0.56 1.82 5.92
C ASN A 254 0.78 1.84 4.40
N ILE A 255 1.74 2.62 3.91
CA ILE A 255 2.09 2.67 2.49
C ILE A 255 3.08 1.54 2.20
N GLN A 256 2.68 0.62 1.31
CA GLN A 256 3.46 -0.60 1.05
C GLN A 256 4.73 -0.32 0.23
N TYR A 257 4.64 0.55 -0.78
CA TYR A 257 5.71 0.73 -1.76
C TYR A 257 6.62 1.92 -1.43
N GLY A 258 7.93 1.70 -1.48
CA GLY A 258 8.94 2.72 -1.10
C GLY A 258 9.05 3.89 -2.08
N ASP A 259 8.84 3.66 -3.37
CA ASP A 259 8.72 4.68 -4.41
C ASP A 259 7.48 5.55 -4.21
N ALA A 260 6.34 4.96 -3.83
CA ALA A 260 5.14 5.71 -3.47
C ALA A 260 5.37 6.61 -2.24
N LYS A 261 6.09 6.13 -1.21
CA LYS A 261 6.49 6.98 -0.07
C LYS A 261 7.36 8.16 -0.52
N PHE A 262 8.31 7.93 -1.43
CA PHE A 262 9.12 9.01 -1.98
C PHE A 262 8.26 10.05 -2.72
N GLN A 263 7.34 9.63 -3.59
CA GLN A 263 6.47 10.54 -4.35
C GLN A 263 5.57 11.38 -3.43
N ILE A 264 4.99 10.75 -2.40
CA ILE A 264 4.18 11.47 -1.40
C ILE A 264 5.04 12.45 -0.62
N PHE A 265 6.22 12.04 -0.14
CA PHE A 265 7.15 12.95 0.53
C PHE A 265 7.55 14.13 -0.36
N PHE A 266 7.83 13.87 -1.64
CA PHE A 266 8.18 14.88 -2.64
C PHE A 266 7.05 15.88 -2.88
N LEU A 267 5.78 15.45 -2.83
CA LEU A 267 4.65 16.37 -2.83
C LEU A 267 4.64 17.22 -1.55
N LEU A 268 4.69 16.58 -0.38
CA LEU A 268 4.51 17.24 0.92
C LEU A 268 5.57 18.30 1.21
N ILE A 269 6.82 18.06 0.81
CA ILE A 269 7.94 18.98 1.13
C ILE A 269 7.73 20.39 0.57
N HIS A 270 7.01 20.52 -0.55
CA HIS A 270 6.66 21.82 -1.14
C HIS A 270 5.69 22.64 -0.27
N TYR A 271 5.04 22.02 0.71
CA TYR A 271 4.06 22.66 1.60
C TYR A 271 4.55 22.85 3.03
N PHE A 272 5.76 22.36 3.34
CA PHE A 272 6.39 22.56 4.65
C PHE A 272 6.67 24.03 4.92
N GLY A 273 6.52 24.42 6.19
CA GLY A 273 7.03 25.69 6.68
C GLY A 273 8.56 25.74 6.59
N LYS A 274 9.12 26.96 6.48
CA LYS A 274 10.57 27.18 6.49
C LYS A 274 10.94 28.13 7.63
N PRO A 275 11.60 27.66 8.70
CA PRO A 275 12.03 26.28 8.94
C PRO A 275 10.85 25.34 9.24
N ILE A 276 11.04 24.04 8.97
CA ILE A 276 10.08 22.99 9.32
C ILE A 276 9.97 22.84 10.85
N SER A 277 8.76 22.57 11.35
CA SER A 277 8.53 22.35 12.77
C SER A 277 9.28 21.11 13.28
N LYS A 278 9.66 21.11 14.57
CA LYS A 278 10.38 19.97 15.18
C LYS A 278 9.56 18.67 15.10
N ASN A 279 8.24 18.76 15.25
CA ASN A 279 7.32 17.62 15.16
C ASN A 279 7.34 17.04 13.73
N LEU A 280 7.08 17.90 12.73
CA LEU A 280 7.13 17.51 11.32
C LEU A 280 8.49 16.97 10.89
N THR A 281 9.59 17.48 11.44
CA THR A 281 10.94 16.97 11.15
C THR A 281 11.06 15.48 11.47
N GLY A 282 10.60 15.06 12.65
CA GLY A 282 10.68 13.65 13.06
C GLY A 282 9.82 12.74 12.19
N LYS A 283 8.58 13.16 11.91
CA LYS A 283 7.64 12.42 11.06
C LYS A 283 8.14 12.31 9.60
N ALA A 284 8.69 13.40 9.06
CA ALA A 284 9.32 13.43 7.74
C ALA A 284 10.50 12.44 7.65
N LEU A 285 11.39 12.45 8.64
CA LEU A 285 12.50 11.49 8.71
C LEU A 285 12.01 10.04 8.83
N GLY A 286 10.96 9.79 9.61
CA GLY A 286 10.33 8.46 9.71
C GLY A 286 9.77 7.96 8.38
N MET A 287 9.12 8.85 7.61
CA MET A 287 8.66 8.52 6.25
C MET A 287 9.83 8.21 5.30
N ILE A 288 10.89 9.02 5.35
CA ILE A 288 12.11 8.82 4.54
C ILE A 288 12.76 7.48 4.88
N GLU A 289 12.85 7.12 6.16
CA GLU A 289 13.44 5.86 6.58
C GLU A 289 12.67 4.65 6.04
N GLY A 290 11.35 4.80 5.90
CA GLY A 290 10.48 3.79 5.30
C GLY A 290 10.63 3.59 3.78
N ILE A 291 11.41 4.42 3.08
CA ILE A 291 11.70 4.30 1.65
C ILE A 291 12.71 3.16 1.44
N GLN A 292 12.40 2.16 0.59
CA GLN A 292 13.28 0.99 0.43
C GLN A 292 14.56 1.26 -0.38
N SER A 293 14.52 2.21 -1.31
CA SER A 293 15.67 2.54 -2.17
C SER A 293 16.56 3.56 -1.46
N ASP A 294 17.80 3.17 -1.16
CA ASP A 294 18.81 4.06 -0.57
C ASP A 294 19.10 5.28 -1.46
N TYR A 295 19.05 5.12 -2.78
CA TYR A 295 19.15 6.24 -3.71
C TYR A 295 18.00 7.24 -3.52
N LEU A 296 16.76 6.75 -3.41
CA LEU A 296 15.59 7.61 -3.15
C LEU A 296 15.63 8.21 -1.73
N LYS A 297 16.16 7.49 -0.74
CA LYS A 297 16.42 8.04 0.60
C LYS A 297 17.39 9.21 0.53
N VAL A 298 18.54 9.07 -0.14
CA VAL A 298 19.51 10.16 -0.34
C VAL A 298 18.84 11.37 -0.99
N ARG A 299 18.08 11.13 -2.07
CA ARG A 299 17.34 12.18 -2.75
C ARG A 299 16.33 12.86 -1.81
N ALA A 300 15.56 12.11 -1.03
CA ALA A 300 14.59 12.68 -0.09
C ALA A 300 15.25 13.49 1.04
N LEU A 301 16.32 12.95 1.65
CA LEU A 301 17.09 13.66 2.68
C LEU A 301 17.67 14.97 2.13
N SER A 302 18.22 14.94 0.91
CA SER A 302 18.79 16.13 0.26
C SER A 302 17.76 17.26 0.11
N LEU A 303 16.52 16.93 -0.26
CA LEU A 303 15.44 17.91 -0.36
C LEU A 303 15.10 18.51 1.01
N LEU A 304 15.08 17.69 2.07
CA LEU A 304 14.75 18.11 3.43
C LEU A 304 15.77 19.13 3.99
N ILE A 305 17.06 19.04 3.62
CA ILE A 305 18.14 19.92 4.12
C ILE A 305 17.77 21.41 4.03
N SER A 306 17.10 21.83 2.95
CA SER A 306 16.70 23.23 2.72
C SER A 306 15.67 23.77 3.71
N TYR A 307 15.01 22.90 4.47
CA TYR A 307 13.92 23.23 5.40
C TYR A 307 14.35 23.10 6.87
N LEU A 308 15.53 22.53 7.15
CA LEU A 308 16.03 22.30 8.51
C LEU A 308 16.68 23.54 9.11
N ASN A 309 16.72 23.59 10.44
CA ASN A 309 17.56 24.54 11.17
C ASN A 309 19.05 24.17 11.07
N GLU A 310 19.95 25.13 11.32
CA GLU A 310 21.40 24.95 11.12
C GLU A 310 22.01 23.77 11.88
N LYS A 311 21.51 23.44 13.07
CA LYS A 311 21.99 22.27 13.82
C LYS A 311 21.63 20.96 13.10
N ARG A 312 20.33 20.76 12.82
CA ARG A 312 19.82 19.57 12.13
C ARG A 312 20.35 19.45 10.71
N LYS A 313 20.54 20.58 10.04
CA LYS A 313 21.08 20.64 8.68
C LYS A 313 22.44 19.95 8.59
N LYS A 314 23.36 20.24 9.52
CA LYS A 314 24.69 19.61 9.55
C LYS A 314 24.61 18.10 9.78
N GLU A 315 23.80 17.67 10.76
CA GLU A 315 23.57 16.25 11.07
C GLU A 315 23.07 15.49 9.83
N ILE A 316 22.02 16.00 9.18
CA ILE A 316 21.44 15.36 7.99
C ILE A 316 22.38 15.40 6.78
N ILE A 317 23.20 16.44 6.59
CA ILE A 317 24.21 16.46 5.52
C ILE A 317 25.19 15.29 5.69
N GLU A 318 25.70 15.05 6.90
CA GLU A 318 26.63 13.95 7.15
C GLU A 318 25.98 12.58 6.95
N GLU A 319 24.77 12.37 7.48
CA GLU A 319 24.02 11.12 7.30
C GLU A 319 23.75 10.85 5.82
N THR A 320 23.35 11.88 5.07
CA THR A 320 23.08 11.77 3.63
C THR A 320 24.35 11.46 2.84
N LEU A 321 25.50 12.05 3.20
CA LEU A 321 26.79 11.72 2.59
C LEU A 321 27.18 10.26 2.84
N GLN A 322 27.10 9.81 4.09
CA GLN A 322 27.43 8.43 4.44
C GLN A 322 26.56 7.43 3.67
N LEU A 323 25.26 7.67 3.59
CA LEU A 323 24.35 6.84 2.81
C LEU A 323 24.66 6.88 1.31
N ALA A 324 24.97 8.06 0.75
CA ALA A 324 25.36 8.15 -0.64
C ALA A 324 26.64 7.35 -0.93
N PHE A 325 27.66 7.43 -0.08
CA PHE A 325 28.90 6.68 -0.23
C PHE A 325 28.74 5.16 -0.07
N SER A 326 27.73 4.69 0.67
CA SER A 326 27.45 3.26 0.84
C SER A 326 26.81 2.61 -0.40
N LEU A 327 26.27 3.40 -1.33
CA LEU A 327 25.70 2.92 -2.59
C LEU A 327 26.74 2.16 -3.42
N LYS A 328 26.44 0.91 -3.79
CA LYS A 328 27.41 0.00 -4.41
C LYS A 328 27.79 0.41 -5.84
N ASP A 329 26.80 0.82 -6.63
CA ASP A 329 27.01 1.25 -8.01
C ASP A 329 27.66 2.63 -8.05
N LYS A 330 28.77 2.77 -8.78
CA LYS A 330 29.54 4.02 -8.84
C LYS A 330 28.77 5.16 -9.51
N ASN A 331 27.98 4.86 -10.55
CA ASN A 331 27.20 5.88 -11.26
C ASN A 331 26.05 6.36 -10.39
N ILE A 332 25.30 5.43 -9.79
CA ILE A 332 24.20 5.76 -8.86
C ILE A 332 24.74 6.52 -7.64
N ARG A 333 25.88 6.10 -7.08
CA ARG A 333 26.57 6.83 -6.01
C ARG A 333 26.90 8.25 -6.42
N PHE A 334 27.50 8.43 -7.60
CA PHE A 334 27.89 9.75 -8.09
C PHE A 334 26.66 10.64 -8.27
N GLU A 335 25.59 10.14 -8.90
CA GLU A 335 24.32 10.86 -9.02
C GLU A 335 23.73 11.23 -7.65
N ALA A 336 23.74 10.32 -6.69
CA ALA A 336 23.24 10.57 -5.35
C ALA A 336 24.04 11.68 -4.63
N LEU A 337 25.38 11.67 -4.79
CA LEU A 337 26.25 12.71 -4.26
C LEU A 337 25.99 14.08 -4.89
N GLN A 338 25.56 14.13 -6.16
CA GLN A 338 25.22 15.40 -6.83
C GLN A 338 24.07 16.14 -6.14
N PHE A 339 23.12 15.44 -5.52
CA PHE A 339 22.05 16.07 -4.75
C PHE A 339 22.56 16.83 -3.51
N ILE A 340 23.74 16.45 -2.99
CA ILE A 340 24.29 16.97 -1.73
C ILE A 340 25.28 18.11 -1.99
N ILE A 341 25.93 18.14 -3.16
CA ILE A 341 26.93 19.16 -3.55
C ILE A 341 26.53 20.61 -3.20
N PRO A 342 25.27 21.06 -3.42
CA PRO A 342 24.87 22.43 -3.09
C PRO A 342 25.03 22.81 -1.60
N TYR A 343 25.15 21.82 -0.71
CA TYR A 343 25.21 22.00 0.74
C TYR A 343 26.60 21.81 1.35
N LEU A 344 27.62 21.57 0.53
CA LEU A 344 28.98 21.26 0.97
C LEU A 344 29.93 22.45 0.83
N ASP A 345 31.04 22.41 1.58
CA ASP A 345 32.16 23.32 1.38
C ASP A 345 33.00 22.94 0.14
N GLU A 346 33.86 23.85 -0.31
CA GLU A 346 34.69 23.66 -1.51
C GLU A 346 35.67 22.49 -1.40
N THR A 347 36.09 22.13 -0.18
CA THR A 347 37.00 21.00 0.03
C THR A 347 36.29 19.69 -0.26
N ARG A 348 35.11 19.50 0.30
CA ARG A 348 34.27 18.31 0.09
C ARG A 348 33.74 18.21 -1.32
N LYS A 349 33.38 19.32 -1.96
CA LYS A 349 33.01 19.33 -3.38
C LYS A 349 34.13 18.78 -4.26
N LYS A 350 35.38 19.20 -4.02
CA LYS A 350 36.55 18.69 -4.75
C LYS A 350 36.78 17.20 -4.51
N GLU A 351 36.54 16.70 -3.31
CA GLU A 351 36.63 15.28 -2.99
C GLU A 351 35.61 14.45 -3.80
N ILE A 352 34.34 14.87 -3.81
CA ILE A 352 33.28 14.21 -4.58
C ILE A 352 33.55 14.23 -6.09
N MET A 353 34.14 15.31 -6.62
CA MET A 353 34.46 15.37 -8.04
C MET A 353 35.60 14.41 -8.45
N LYS A 354 36.43 13.97 -7.50
CA LYS A 354 37.47 12.97 -7.74
C LYS A 354 36.92 11.55 -7.79
N THR A 355 35.84 11.24 -7.06
CA THR A 355 35.18 9.92 -7.08
C THR A 355 34.42 9.61 -8.37
N ARG A 356 34.36 10.56 -9.32
CA ARG A 356 33.81 10.37 -10.67
C ARG A 356 34.67 9.45 -11.56
N TYR A 357 35.98 9.41 -11.29
CA TYR A 357 36.98 8.62 -12.02
C TYR A 357 37.50 7.50 -11.12
#